data_AF-A0A351TQX9-F1
#
_entry.id   AF-A0A351TQX9-F1
#
_cell.length_a   1.000
_cell.length_b   1.000
_cell.length_c   1.000
_cell.angle_alpha   90.00
_cell.angle_beta   90.00
_cell.angle_gamma   90.00
#
_symmetry.space_group_name_H-M   'P 1'
#
loop_
_entity.id
_entity.type
_entity.pdbx_description
1 polymer ?
#
loop_
_entity_poly.entity_id
_entity_poly.type
_entity_poly.pdbx_seq_one_letter_code
_entity_poly.pdbx_strand_id
1 'polypeptide(L)'
;MGTGKTWRENFLLTVEDEKVNQKMKERILPLTVAAIGGVILGFYGMGQCGRRKAERLQDRINVLSDHFQLLNHWLEIKGEGKSTADYFQELGYRHIAIYGMAELALRLSEDLEGSPVCIDYGIDRDISCSQARIREVYSPEDNLPETEAIVVTPYAVFPEIKKLLEGKVSCPVLSLEEVVWSI
;
A
#
# COMPACT_ATOMS: atom_id res chain seq x y z
N MET A 1 -65.52 -30.24 51.05
CA MET A 1 -64.67 -29.20 50.43
C MET A 1 -64.03 -29.80 49.19
N GLY A 2 -64.24 -29.18 48.02
CA GLY A 2 -63.68 -29.65 46.74
C GLY A 2 -64.65 -29.41 45.59
N THR A 3 -64.69 -28.17 45.11
CA THR A 3 -65.54 -27.68 44.02
C THR A 3 -65.10 -28.25 42.67
N GLY A 4 -66.01 -28.98 42.01
CA GLY A 4 -65.82 -29.42 40.62
C GLY A 4 -66.08 -28.26 39.67
N LYS A 5 -65.02 -27.72 39.05
CA LYS A 5 -65.14 -26.72 37.98
C LYS A 5 -65.94 -27.31 36.81
N THR A 6 -66.86 -26.52 36.27
CA THR A 6 -67.74 -26.91 35.17
C THR A 6 -66.97 -26.91 33.83
N TRP A 7 -67.38 -27.75 32.87
CA TRP A 7 -66.78 -27.81 31.52
C TRP A 7 -66.71 -26.44 30.82
N ARG A 8 -67.63 -25.53 31.15
CA ARG A 8 -67.64 -24.15 30.64
C ARG A 8 -66.52 -23.30 31.22
N GLU A 9 -66.18 -23.46 32.49
CA GLU A 9 -65.08 -22.74 33.13
C GLU A 9 -63.73 -23.22 32.61
N ASN A 10 -63.56 -24.53 32.41
CA ASN A 10 -62.33 -25.07 31.81
C ASN A 10 -62.15 -24.61 30.34
N PHE A 11 -63.24 -24.54 29.57
CA PHE A 11 -63.21 -24.03 28.20
C PHE A 11 -62.86 -22.53 28.13
N LEU A 12 -63.42 -21.71 29.02
CA LEU A 12 -63.10 -20.28 29.09
C LEU A 12 -61.65 -20.04 29.49
N LEU A 13 -61.12 -20.81 30.45
CA LEU A 13 -59.71 -20.76 30.85
C LEU A 13 -58.79 -21.10 29.68
N THR A 14 -59.09 -22.14 28.89
CA THR A 14 -58.30 -22.49 27.70
C THR A 14 -58.32 -21.39 26.63
N VAL A 15 -59.45 -20.73 26.43
CA VAL A 15 -59.57 -19.63 25.46
C VAL A 15 -58.85 -18.36 25.96
N GLU A 16 -58.86 -18.09 27.26
CA GLU A 16 -58.07 -17.00 27.86
C GLU A 16 -56.57 -17.27 27.79
N ASP A 17 -56.12 -18.49 28.08
CA ASP A 17 -54.72 -18.90 27.95
C ASP A 17 -54.23 -18.80 26.51
N GLU A 18 -55.03 -19.20 25.52
CA GLU A 18 -54.71 -19.03 24.10
C GLU A 18 -54.59 -17.57 23.70
N LYS A 19 -55.51 -16.70 24.18
CA LYS A 19 -55.44 -15.26 23.91
C LYS A 19 -54.23 -14.60 24.57
N VAL A 20 -53.87 -15.01 25.78
CA VAL A 20 -52.68 -14.52 26.49
C VAL A 20 -51.42 -14.98 25.77
N ASN A 21 -51.35 -16.23 25.32
CA ASN A 21 -50.23 -16.76 24.56
C ASN A 21 -50.09 -16.06 23.19
N GLN A 22 -51.21 -15.83 22.49
CA GLN A 22 -51.25 -15.08 21.23
C GLN A 22 -50.69 -13.66 21.42
N LYS A 23 -51.15 -12.95 22.45
CA LYS A 23 -50.71 -11.59 22.77
C LYS A 23 -49.26 -11.54 23.24
N MET A 24 -48.76 -12.58 23.91
CA MET A 24 -47.34 -12.71 24.24
C MET A 24 -46.48 -12.92 22.99
N LYS A 25 -46.89 -13.79 22.06
CA LYS A 25 -46.15 -14.03 20.80
C LYS A 25 -46.01 -12.76 19.96
N GLU A 26 -47.05 -11.95 19.86
CA GLU A 26 -47.03 -10.67 19.12
C GLU A 26 -46.04 -9.65 19.71
N ARG A 27 -45.78 -9.69 21.03
CA ARG A 27 -44.81 -8.80 21.69
C ARG A 27 -43.37 -9.31 21.58
N ILE A 28 -43.16 -10.63 21.53
CA ILE A 28 -41.83 -11.27 21.52
C ILE A 28 -41.27 -11.41 20.10
N LEU A 29 -42.13 -11.62 19.08
CA LEU A 29 -41.72 -11.79 17.68
C LEU A 29 -40.87 -10.63 17.10
N PRO A 30 -41.20 -9.34 17.31
CA PRO A 30 -40.37 -8.26 16.78
C PRO A 30 -39.00 -8.16 17.49
N LEU A 31 -38.92 -8.55 18.77
CA LEU A 31 -37.68 -8.55 19.54
C LEU A 31 -36.69 -9.60 19.01
N THR A 32 -37.18 -10.79 18.65
CA THR A 32 -36.32 -11.86 18.10
C THR A 32 -35.85 -11.53 16.68
N VAL A 33 -36.70 -10.93 15.84
CA VAL A 33 -36.31 -10.49 14.48
C VAL A 33 -35.24 -9.39 14.55
N ALA A 34 -35.40 -8.40 15.44
CA ALA A 34 -34.42 -7.33 15.62
C ALA A 34 -33.07 -7.86 16.11
N ALA A 35 -33.07 -8.83 17.04
CA ALA A 35 -31.85 -9.45 17.55
C ALA A 35 -31.08 -10.19 16.44
N ILE A 36 -31.77 -10.96 15.59
CA ILE A 36 -31.13 -11.68 14.46
C ILE A 36 -30.59 -10.70 13.42
N GLY A 37 -31.33 -9.64 13.10
CA GLY A 37 -30.89 -8.61 12.15
C GLY A 37 -29.62 -7.89 12.58
N GLY A 38 -29.51 -7.56 13.89
CA GLY A 38 -28.31 -6.94 14.45
C GLY A 38 -27.06 -7.81 14.35
N VAL A 39 -27.20 -9.13 14.55
CA VAL A 39 -26.10 -10.09 14.42
C VAL A 39 -25.58 -10.14 12.97
N ILE A 40 -26.46 -10.25 11.98
CA ILE A 40 -26.09 -10.31 10.56
C ILE A 40 -25.37 -9.04 10.11
N LEU A 41 -25.90 -7.86 10.47
CA LEU A 41 -25.27 -6.57 10.16
C LEU A 41 -23.91 -6.41 10.84
N GLY A 42 -23.77 -6.88 12.09
CA GLY A 42 -22.50 -6.91 12.80
C GLY A 42 -21.43 -7.75 12.11
N PHE A 43 -21.79 -8.97 11.68
CA PHE A 43 -20.89 -9.84 10.91
C PHE A 43 -20.49 -9.23 9.56
N TYR A 44 -21.42 -8.60 8.84
CA TYR A 44 -21.13 -7.94 7.56
C TYR A 44 -20.18 -6.74 7.72
N GLY A 45 -20.39 -5.91 8.76
CA GLY A 45 -19.52 -4.77 9.08
C GLY A 45 -18.11 -5.19 9.49
N MET A 46 -17.97 -6.26 10.29
CA MET A 46 -16.66 -6.80 10.67
C MET A 46 -15.88 -7.33 9.45
N GLY A 47 -16.55 -7.98 8.49
CA GLY A 47 -15.91 -8.47 7.27
C GLY A 47 -15.32 -7.36 6.40
N GLN A 48 -15.98 -6.19 6.33
CA GLN A 48 -15.53 -5.07 5.52
C GLN A 48 -14.36 -4.31 6.17
N CYS A 49 -14.37 -4.18 7.51
CA CYS A 49 -13.27 -3.55 8.25
C CYS A 49 -11.99 -4.42 8.29
N GLY A 50 -12.17 -5.75 8.36
CA GLY A 50 -11.07 -6.72 8.28
C GLY A 50 -10.37 -6.71 6.92
N ARG A 51 -11.13 -6.64 5.82
CA ARG A 51 -10.59 -6.61 4.45
C ARG A 51 -9.65 -5.43 4.20
N ARG A 52 -10.03 -4.21 4.60
CA ARG A 52 -9.17 -3.02 4.41
C ARG A 52 -7.84 -3.11 5.17
N LYS A 53 -7.81 -3.74 6.34
CA LYS A 53 -6.57 -3.98 7.08
C LYS A 53 -5.72 -5.05 6.41
N ALA A 54 -6.35 -6.10 5.90
CA ALA A 54 -5.69 -7.16 5.15
C ALA A 54 -5.09 -6.65 3.82
N GLU A 55 -5.81 -5.80 3.09
CA GLU A 55 -5.34 -5.16 1.85
C GLU A 55 -4.08 -4.31 2.09
N ARG A 56 -4.10 -3.42 3.09
CA ARG A 56 -2.90 -2.61 3.41
C ARG A 56 -1.70 -3.45 3.84
N LEU A 57 -1.95 -4.57 4.52
CA LEU A 57 -0.88 -5.49 4.91
C LEU A 57 -0.35 -6.23 3.67
N GLN A 58 -1.23 -6.64 2.76
CA GLN A 58 -0.87 -7.27 1.50
C GLN A 58 -0.04 -6.33 0.61
N ASP A 59 -0.43 -5.06 0.51
CA ASP A 59 0.32 -4.06 -0.27
C ASP A 59 1.74 -3.88 0.27
N ARG A 60 1.91 -3.84 1.60
CA ARG A 60 3.24 -3.77 2.22
C ARG A 60 4.08 -5.02 1.95
N ILE A 61 3.45 -6.20 1.94
CA ILE A 61 4.13 -7.46 1.62
C ILE A 61 4.56 -7.47 0.16
N ASN A 62 3.71 -7.01 -0.75
CA ASN A 62 4.01 -6.94 -2.18
C ASN A 62 5.19 -5.99 -2.42
N VAL A 63 5.15 -4.76 -1.89
CA VAL A 63 6.26 -3.82 -2.02
C VAL A 63 7.58 -4.40 -1.48
N LEU A 64 7.55 -5.07 -0.31
CA LEU A 64 8.75 -5.72 0.23
C LEU A 64 9.25 -6.86 -0.66
N SER A 65 8.33 -7.66 -1.21
CA SER A 65 8.65 -8.72 -2.17
C SER A 65 9.30 -8.14 -3.43
N ASP A 66 8.78 -7.05 -3.97
CA ASP A 66 9.32 -6.39 -5.16
C ASP A 66 10.72 -5.85 -4.89
N HIS A 67 10.94 -5.22 -3.73
CA HIS A 67 12.28 -4.72 -3.34
C HIS A 67 13.27 -5.88 -3.19
N PHE A 68 12.82 -6.99 -2.60
CA PHE A 68 13.65 -8.19 -2.46
C PHE A 68 14.03 -8.78 -3.82
N GLN A 69 13.07 -8.88 -4.75
CA GLN A 69 13.33 -9.39 -6.10
C GLN A 69 14.28 -8.48 -6.87
N LEU A 70 14.06 -7.16 -6.82
CA LEU A 70 14.94 -6.17 -7.44
C LEU A 70 16.38 -6.29 -6.91
N LEU A 71 16.55 -6.32 -5.58
CA LEU A 71 17.87 -6.44 -4.96
C LEU A 71 18.53 -7.80 -5.24
N ASN A 72 17.76 -8.90 -5.26
CA ASN A 72 18.30 -10.21 -5.59
C ASN A 72 18.78 -10.24 -7.05
N HIS A 73 17.98 -9.74 -7.98
CA HIS A 73 18.38 -9.64 -9.37
C HIS A 73 19.60 -8.72 -9.56
N TRP A 74 19.64 -7.58 -8.85
CA TRP A 74 20.79 -6.68 -8.87
C TRP A 74 22.08 -7.37 -8.37
N LEU A 75 21.98 -8.20 -7.34
CA LEU A 75 23.11 -8.99 -6.86
C LEU A 75 23.56 -10.04 -7.89
N GLU A 76 22.64 -10.64 -8.64
CA GLU A 76 22.94 -11.59 -9.72
C GLU A 76 23.74 -10.92 -10.84
N ILE A 77 23.26 -9.80 -11.39
CA ILE A 77 23.99 -9.04 -12.44
C ILE A 77 25.35 -8.55 -11.95
N LYS A 78 25.47 -8.16 -10.68
CA LYS A 78 26.76 -7.80 -10.08
C LYS A 78 27.71 -8.99 -10.01
N GLY A 79 27.19 -10.19 -9.74
CA GLY A 79 27.94 -11.44 -9.78
C GLY A 79 28.46 -11.80 -11.17
N GLU A 80 27.80 -11.32 -12.23
CA GLU A 80 28.24 -11.45 -13.63
C GLU A 80 29.28 -10.40 -14.05
N GLY A 81 29.61 -9.46 -13.16
CA GLY A 81 30.51 -8.34 -13.44
C GLY A 81 29.87 -7.19 -14.22
N LYS A 82 28.53 -7.19 -14.35
CA LYS A 82 27.76 -6.07 -14.89
C LYS A 82 27.38 -5.09 -13.78
N SER A 83 26.96 -3.90 -14.18
CA SER A 83 26.51 -2.86 -13.26
C SER A 83 25.42 -1.98 -13.88
N THR A 84 24.73 -1.22 -13.04
CA THR A 84 23.82 -0.16 -13.51
C THR A 84 24.51 0.90 -14.36
N ALA A 85 25.84 1.04 -14.25
CA ALA A 85 26.60 1.91 -15.13
C ALA A 85 26.56 1.46 -16.59
N ASP A 86 26.38 0.16 -16.87
CA ASP A 86 26.32 -0.35 -18.25
C ASP A 86 25.10 0.21 -18.98
N TYR A 87 23.94 0.19 -18.32
CA TYR A 87 22.70 0.77 -18.83
C TYR A 87 22.86 2.28 -19.17
N PHE A 88 23.44 3.06 -18.26
CA PHE A 88 23.63 4.49 -18.49
C PHE A 88 24.62 4.76 -19.62
N GLN A 89 25.72 4.00 -19.68
CA GLN A 89 26.73 4.15 -20.72
C GLN A 89 26.21 3.79 -22.11
N GLU A 90 25.40 2.74 -22.24
CA GLU A 90 24.76 2.35 -23.50
C GLU A 90 23.83 3.44 -24.04
N LEU A 91 23.14 4.16 -23.16
CA LEU A 91 22.29 5.30 -23.50
C LEU A 91 23.04 6.63 -23.62
N GLY A 92 24.33 6.65 -23.31
CA GLY A 92 25.18 7.84 -23.39
C GLY A 92 25.04 8.79 -22.20
N TYR A 93 24.42 8.37 -21.10
CA TYR A 93 24.30 9.14 -19.87
C TYR A 93 25.56 8.96 -18.99
N ARG A 94 26.20 10.07 -18.66
CA ARG A 94 27.33 10.19 -17.72
C ARG A 94 26.99 11.04 -16.51
N HIS A 95 26.02 11.94 -16.61
CA HIS A 95 25.61 12.85 -15.58
C HIS A 95 24.16 12.60 -15.24
N ILE A 96 23.89 12.11 -14.02
CA ILE A 96 22.55 11.77 -13.56
C ILE A 96 22.23 12.43 -12.23
N ALA A 97 20.94 12.63 -11.96
CA ALA A 97 20.45 12.91 -10.61
C ALA A 97 19.60 11.77 -10.08
N ILE A 98 19.50 11.65 -8.75
CA ILE A 98 18.72 10.60 -8.11
C ILE A 98 17.57 11.21 -7.31
N TYR A 99 16.34 10.78 -7.57
CA TYR A 99 15.17 11.11 -6.75
C TYR A 99 14.91 10.00 -5.72
N GLY A 100 14.76 10.38 -4.46
CA GLY A 100 14.51 9.50 -3.31
C GLY A 100 15.84 9.03 -2.71
N MET A 101 16.26 9.69 -1.64
CA MET A 101 17.61 9.59 -1.05
C MET A 101 17.67 8.59 0.12
N ALA A 102 17.03 7.44 -0.07
CA ALA A 102 16.94 6.34 0.89
C ALA A 102 17.89 5.17 0.53
N GLU A 103 17.60 3.95 0.98
CA GLU A 103 18.48 2.78 0.87
C GLU A 103 18.79 2.39 -0.59
N LEU A 104 17.80 2.45 -1.49
CA LEU A 104 18.01 2.12 -2.91
C LEU A 104 18.92 3.13 -3.63
N ALA A 105 18.85 4.42 -3.28
CA ALA A 105 19.77 5.43 -3.80
C ALA A 105 21.21 5.19 -3.32
N LEU A 106 21.38 4.73 -2.07
CA LEU A 106 22.68 4.34 -1.57
C LEU A 106 23.25 3.16 -2.38
N ARG A 107 22.44 2.11 -2.63
CA ARG A 107 22.88 0.97 -3.45
C ARG A 107 23.21 1.35 -4.88
N LEU A 108 22.43 2.23 -5.50
CA LEU A 108 22.74 2.80 -6.81
C LEU A 108 24.08 3.55 -6.78
N SER A 109 24.29 4.40 -5.78
CA SER A 109 25.52 5.17 -5.63
C SER A 109 26.75 4.27 -5.46
N GLU A 110 26.65 3.21 -4.66
CA GLU A 110 27.72 2.21 -4.46
C GLU A 110 27.98 1.39 -5.73
N ASP A 111 26.97 1.12 -6.55
CA ASP A 111 27.12 0.37 -7.79
C ASP A 111 27.77 1.20 -8.91
N LEU A 112 27.53 2.51 -8.91
CA LEU A 112 28.16 3.45 -9.84
C LEU A 112 29.55 3.91 -9.39
N GLU A 113 29.99 3.55 -8.17
CA GLU A 113 31.30 3.96 -7.65
C GLU A 113 32.44 3.38 -8.50
N GLY A 114 33.33 4.24 -8.99
CA GLY A 114 34.43 3.86 -9.89
C GLY A 114 34.03 3.72 -11.36
N SER A 115 32.76 3.93 -11.69
CA SER A 115 32.27 4.01 -13.08
C SER A 115 32.45 5.44 -13.65
N PRO A 116 32.32 5.65 -14.97
CA PRO A 116 32.33 6.98 -15.57
C PRO A 116 31.01 7.76 -15.35
N VAL A 117 29.99 7.16 -14.73
CA VAL A 117 28.70 7.79 -14.44
C VAL A 117 28.81 8.53 -13.10
N CYS A 118 28.56 9.83 -13.14
CA CYS A 118 28.58 10.75 -12.02
C CYS A 118 27.16 11.07 -11.57
N ILE A 119 26.93 11.03 -10.25
CA ILE A 119 25.69 11.51 -9.66
C ILE A 119 25.89 12.98 -9.28
N ASP A 120 25.25 13.88 -10.02
CA ASP A 120 25.42 15.32 -9.85
C ASP A 120 24.79 15.80 -8.54
N TYR A 121 23.55 15.38 -8.28
CA TYR A 121 22.78 15.77 -7.10
C TYR A 121 21.67 14.77 -6.76
N GLY A 122 21.15 14.91 -5.53
CA GLY A 122 19.97 14.20 -5.04
C GLY A 122 18.73 15.07 -5.08
N ILE A 123 17.56 14.46 -5.16
CA ILE A 123 16.26 15.10 -5.01
C ILE A 123 15.49 14.34 -3.94
N ASP A 124 15.08 15.03 -2.87
CA ASP A 124 14.24 14.43 -1.83
C ASP A 124 13.21 15.42 -1.29
N ARG A 125 12.01 14.90 -0.96
CA ARG A 125 10.97 15.70 -0.30
C ARG A 125 11.39 16.09 1.11
N ASP A 126 12.17 15.23 1.78
CA ASP A 126 12.72 15.45 3.10
C ASP A 126 14.24 15.58 3.02
N ILE A 127 14.69 16.79 2.70
CA ILE A 127 16.11 17.17 2.60
C ILE A 127 16.85 16.93 3.94
N SER A 128 16.13 16.89 5.07
CA SER A 128 16.74 16.71 6.39
C SER A 128 17.14 15.26 6.72
N CYS A 129 16.62 14.29 5.96
CA CYS A 129 16.79 12.85 6.20
C CYS A 129 17.67 12.15 5.13
N SER A 130 18.37 12.91 4.28
CA SER A 130 19.18 12.33 3.21
C SER A 130 20.37 11.52 3.80
N GLN A 131 20.34 10.20 3.65
CA GLN A 131 21.43 9.32 4.09
C GLN A 131 22.53 9.12 3.04
N ALA A 132 22.41 9.78 1.89
CA ALA A 132 23.33 9.59 0.78
C ALA A 132 24.62 10.41 0.93
N ARG A 133 25.71 9.89 0.36
CA ARG A 133 27.02 10.56 0.26
C ARG A 133 27.05 11.70 -0.77
N ILE A 134 25.89 12.24 -1.14
CA ILE A 134 25.76 13.26 -2.18
C ILE A 134 25.68 14.62 -1.49
N ARG A 135 26.52 15.57 -1.94
CA ARG A 135 26.69 16.87 -1.28
C ARG A 135 25.51 17.80 -1.46
N GLU A 136 24.84 17.72 -2.60
CA GLU A 136 23.76 18.62 -2.97
C GLU A 136 22.45 17.84 -3.06
N VAL A 137 21.46 18.24 -2.25
CA VAL A 137 20.12 17.66 -2.25
C VAL A 137 19.11 18.79 -2.42
N TYR A 138 18.27 18.66 -3.44
CA TYR A 138 17.25 19.63 -3.81
C TYR A 138 15.86 19.12 -3.39
N SER A 139 14.95 20.04 -3.09
CA SER A 139 13.52 19.73 -3.04
C SER A 139 13.01 19.44 -4.46
N PRO A 140 12.01 18.56 -4.63
CA PRO A 140 11.29 18.44 -5.90
C PRO A 140 10.64 19.76 -6.33
N GLU A 141 10.44 20.70 -5.39
CA GLU A 141 9.88 22.02 -5.66
C GLU A 141 10.89 23.07 -6.11
N ASP A 142 12.18 22.80 -5.99
CA ASP A 142 13.23 23.72 -6.39
C ASP A 142 13.43 23.77 -7.91
N ASN A 143 14.19 24.76 -8.38
CA ASN A 143 14.72 24.76 -9.73
C ASN A 143 15.89 23.77 -9.78
N LEU A 144 15.70 22.67 -10.51
CA LEU A 144 16.69 21.60 -10.61
C LEU A 144 17.76 21.98 -11.64
N PRO A 145 19.06 21.81 -11.32
CA PRO A 145 20.14 21.96 -12.30
C PRO A 145 19.95 21.04 -13.52
N GLU A 146 20.52 21.40 -14.66
CA GLU A 146 20.52 20.52 -15.83
C GLU A 146 21.37 19.26 -15.58
N THR A 147 20.83 18.11 -15.98
CA THR A 147 21.50 16.80 -15.95
C THR A 147 20.96 15.95 -17.10
N GLU A 148 21.61 14.84 -17.44
CA GLU A 148 21.25 14.05 -18.61
C GLU A 148 20.09 13.07 -18.35
N ALA A 149 19.92 12.62 -17.11
CA ALA A 149 18.77 11.81 -16.70
C ALA A 149 18.49 11.93 -15.19
N ILE A 150 17.24 11.70 -14.79
CA ILE A 150 16.86 11.58 -13.37
C ILE A 150 16.38 10.16 -13.09
N VAL A 151 17.03 9.48 -12.15
CA VAL A 151 16.67 8.12 -11.72
C VAL A 151 15.80 8.19 -10.47
N VAL A 152 14.58 7.66 -10.55
CA VAL A 152 13.61 7.63 -9.45
C VAL A 152 13.72 6.29 -8.74
N THR A 153 14.17 6.33 -7.47
CA THR A 153 14.31 5.12 -6.65
C THR A 153 13.01 4.62 -6.03
N PRO A 154 12.02 5.48 -5.65
CA PRO A 154 10.73 5.01 -5.17
C PRO A 154 9.85 4.55 -6.35
N TYR A 155 10.19 3.42 -6.96
CA TYR A 155 9.56 2.96 -8.20
C TYR A 155 8.07 2.60 -8.04
N ALA A 156 7.62 2.21 -6.83
CA ALA A 156 6.21 1.94 -6.54
C ALA A 156 5.28 3.15 -6.76
N VAL A 157 5.82 4.38 -6.68
CA VAL A 157 5.09 5.64 -6.95
C VAL A 157 5.70 6.41 -8.13
N PHE A 158 6.44 5.70 -9.00
CA PHE A 158 7.14 6.28 -10.14
C PHE A 158 6.25 7.13 -11.04
N PRO A 159 5.01 6.71 -11.44
CA PRO A 159 4.20 7.52 -12.35
C PRO A 159 3.86 8.91 -11.81
N GLU A 160 3.67 9.03 -10.49
CA GLU A 160 3.38 10.30 -9.83
C GLU A 160 4.61 11.21 -9.81
N ILE A 161 5.78 10.66 -9.48
CA ILE A 161 7.04 11.39 -9.44
C ILE A 161 7.48 11.79 -10.85
N LYS A 162 7.34 10.90 -11.82
CA LYS A 162 7.64 11.19 -13.23
C LYS A 162 6.85 12.38 -13.73
N LYS A 163 5.53 12.38 -13.51
CA LYS A 163 4.67 13.50 -13.89
C LYS A 163 5.05 14.81 -13.20
N LEU A 164 5.47 14.76 -11.93
CA LEU A 164 5.95 15.93 -11.19
C LEU A 164 7.22 16.51 -11.82
N LEU A 165 8.18 15.65 -12.19
CA LEU A 165 9.48 16.06 -12.71
C LEU A 165 9.45 16.47 -14.18
N GLU A 166 8.69 15.77 -15.03
CA GLU A 166 8.54 16.10 -16.46
C GLU A 166 7.96 17.51 -16.69
N GLY A 167 7.28 18.08 -15.69
CA GLY A 167 6.83 19.49 -15.73
C GLY A 167 7.94 20.51 -15.49
N LYS A 168 9.14 20.08 -15.08
CA LYS A 168 10.24 20.93 -14.60
C LYS A 168 11.55 20.71 -15.35
N VAL A 169 11.80 19.50 -15.81
CA VAL A 169 13.04 19.12 -16.50
C VAL A 169 12.76 18.66 -17.92
N SER A 170 13.76 18.84 -18.80
CA SER A 170 13.72 18.37 -20.19
C SER A 170 14.39 17.01 -20.38
N CYS A 171 15.12 16.52 -19.37
CA CYS A 171 15.81 15.24 -19.42
C CYS A 171 14.85 14.07 -19.11
N PRO A 172 15.18 12.85 -19.57
CA PRO A 172 14.41 11.66 -19.27
C PRO A 172 14.37 11.36 -17.76
N VAL A 173 13.19 10.93 -17.30
CA VAL A 173 12.96 10.45 -15.94
C VAL A 173 12.77 8.93 -15.98
N LEU A 174 13.69 8.21 -15.34
CA LEU A 174 13.86 6.77 -15.41
C LEU A 174 13.47 6.11 -14.07
N SER A 175 12.89 4.92 -14.12
CA SER A 175 12.65 4.12 -12.91
C SER A 175 13.90 3.30 -12.58
N LEU A 176 14.29 3.24 -11.31
CA LEU A 176 15.37 2.34 -10.88
C LEU A 176 15.06 0.87 -11.22
N GLU A 177 13.80 0.48 -11.13
CA GLU A 177 13.36 -0.87 -11.50
C GLU A 177 13.69 -1.16 -12.98
N GLU A 178 13.34 -0.24 -13.88
CA GLU A 178 13.64 -0.38 -15.31
C GLU A 178 15.14 -0.46 -15.59
N VAL A 179 15.94 0.38 -14.92
CA VAL A 179 17.40 0.38 -15.05
C VAL A 179 17.98 -0.98 -14.70
N VAL A 180 17.58 -1.57 -13.57
CA VAL A 180 18.13 -2.83 -13.08
C VAL A 180 17.68 -4.02 -13.94
N TRP A 181 16.41 -4.09 -14.32
CA TRP A 181 15.88 -5.20 -15.14
C TRP A 181 16.29 -5.17 -16.61
N SER A 182 16.91 -4.08 -17.07
CA SER A 182 17.36 -3.92 -18.46
C SER A 182 18.80 -4.40 -18.70
N ILE A 183 19.49 -4.89 -17.67
CA ILE A 183 20.89 -5.34 -17.69
C ILE A 183 20.98 -6.86 -17.89
#